data_AF-A0A1G1F2K9-F1
#
_entry.id   AF-A0A1G1F2K9-F1
#
_cell.length_a   1.000
_cell.length_b   1.000
_cell.length_c   1.000
_cell.angle_alpha   90.00
_cell.angle_beta   90.00
_cell.angle_gamma   90.00
#
_symmetry.space_group_name_H-M   'P 1'
#
loop_
_entity.id
_entity.type
_entity.pdbx_description
1 polymer ?
#
loop_
_entity_poly.entity_id
_entity_poly.type
_entity_poly.pdbx_seq_one_letter_code
_entity_poly.pdbx_strand_id
1 'polypeptide(L)'
;MNYLKAVFWDYPQFTDKEKIEKILQDNKDTSVYLWVLKRFLEYGRVVDTLSFFNIEEISEKLPKLNLSAYAGRKWKRLVEVYSAYQGK
;
A
#
# COMPACT_ATOMS: atom_id res chain seq x y z
N MET A 1 -1.62 -18.22 -4.99
CA MET A 1 -1.52 -17.92 -3.54
C MET A 1 -2.18 -16.56 -3.31
N ASN A 2 -3.26 -16.48 -2.52
CA ASN A 2 -4.06 -15.26 -2.38
C ASN A 2 -3.37 -14.29 -1.40
N TYR A 3 -2.54 -13.37 -1.91
CA TYR A 3 -1.79 -12.40 -1.12
C TYR A 3 -2.69 -11.44 -0.34
N LEU A 4 -3.92 -11.19 -0.81
CA LEU A 4 -4.89 -10.38 -0.07
C LEU A 4 -5.30 -11.05 1.25
N LYS A 5 -5.29 -12.39 1.32
CA LYS A 5 -5.49 -13.09 2.60
C LYS A 5 -4.38 -12.81 3.61
N ALA A 6 -3.15 -12.56 3.15
CA ALA A 6 -2.05 -12.18 4.05
C ALA A 6 -2.21 -10.73 4.53
N VAL A 7 -2.65 -9.83 3.65
CA VAL A 7 -2.87 -8.41 3.97
C VAL A 7 -4.12 -8.19 4.84
N PHE A 8 -5.18 -8.97 4.63
CA PHE A 8 -6.49 -8.84 5.26
C PHE A 8 -6.93 -10.13 5.97
N TRP A 9 -6.01 -10.76 6.70
CA TRP A 9 -6.27 -12.02 7.43
C TRP A 9 -7.41 -11.92 8.45
N ASP A 10 -7.67 -10.72 8.96
CA ASP A 10 -8.71 -10.32 9.91
C ASP A 10 -9.97 -9.76 9.23
N TYR A 11 -9.95 -9.53 7.90
CA TYR A 11 -11.09 -9.00 7.15
C TYR A 11 -11.35 -9.77 5.84
N PRO A 12 -12.07 -10.91 5.92
CA PRO A 12 -12.32 -11.79 4.76
C PRO A 12 -12.95 -11.07 3.55
N GLN A 13 -13.74 -10.03 3.78
CA GLN A 13 -14.40 -9.25 2.73
C GLN A 13 -13.43 -8.47 1.81
N PHE A 14 -12.19 -8.26 2.24
CA PHE A 14 -11.13 -7.56 1.50
C PHE A 14 -10.18 -8.54 0.78
N THR A 15 -10.53 -9.82 0.68
CA THR A 15 -9.69 -10.87 0.05
C THR A 15 -9.94 -11.07 -1.44
N ASP A 16 -10.71 -10.17 -2.05
CA ASP A 16 -11.13 -10.15 -3.45
C ASP A 16 -10.56 -8.90 -4.14
N LYS A 17 -9.81 -9.12 -5.22
CA LYS A 17 -9.07 -8.07 -5.92
C LYS A 17 -10.01 -7.01 -6.50
N GLU A 18 -11.09 -7.41 -7.16
CA GLU A 18 -12.01 -6.47 -7.82
C GLU A 18 -12.70 -5.58 -6.79
N LYS A 19 -13.02 -6.13 -5.63
CA LYS A 19 -13.58 -5.35 -4.51
C LYS A 19 -12.58 -4.34 -3.96
N ILE A 20 -11.31 -4.73 -3.81
CA ILE A 20 -10.26 -3.78 -3.38
C ILE A 20 -10.11 -2.65 -4.38
N GLU A 21 -9.98 -2.96 -5.66
CA GLU A 21 -9.83 -1.95 -6.71
C GLU A 21 -11.00 -0.98 -6.72
N LYS A 22 -12.23 -1.49 -6.61
CA LYS A 22 -13.43 -0.65 -6.51
C LYS A 22 -13.42 0.22 -5.26
N ILE A 23 -13.07 -0.32 -4.09
CA ILE A 23 -12.99 0.46 -2.84
C ILE A 23 -11.95 1.58 -2.98
N LEU A 24 -10.78 1.28 -3.55
CA LEU A 24 -9.71 2.27 -3.77
C LEU A 24 -10.15 3.37 -4.74
N GLN A 25 -10.87 3.03 -5.80
CA GLN A 25 -11.41 4.00 -6.76
C GLN A 25 -12.50 4.88 -6.13
N ASP A 26 -13.47 4.27 -5.46
CA ASP A 26 -14.63 4.97 -4.88
C ASP A 26 -14.24 5.86 -3.68
N ASN A 27 -13.15 5.53 -2.98
CA ASN A 27 -12.76 6.17 -1.73
C ASN A 27 -11.43 6.90 -1.80
N LYS A 28 -10.99 7.33 -2.99
CA LYS A 28 -9.69 8.00 -3.18
C LYS A 28 -9.49 9.14 -2.18
N ASP A 29 -8.31 9.18 -1.57
CA ASP A 29 -7.89 10.17 -0.56
C ASP A 29 -8.73 10.26 0.72
N THR A 30 -9.61 9.28 0.98
CA THR A 30 -10.34 9.17 2.24
C THR A 30 -9.55 8.40 3.31
N SER A 31 -10.08 8.39 4.54
CA SER A 31 -9.55 7.55 5.62
C SER A 31 -9.54 6.06 5.29
N VAL A 32 -10.53 5.57 4.52
CA VAL A 32 -10.60 4.18 4.06
C VAL A 32 -9.43 3.88 3.14
N TYR A 33 -9.12 4.78 2.21
CA TYR A 33 -7.97 4.65 1.32
C TYR A 33 -6.65 4.53 2.09
N LEU A 34 -6.42 5.46 3.02
CA LEU A 34 -5.22 5.48 3.84
C LEU A 34 -5.12 4.23 4.72
N TRP A 35 -6.25 3.71 5.20
CA TRP A 35 -6.30 2.47 5.95
C TRP A 35 -5.92 1.26 5.09
N VAL A 36 -6.50 1.13 3.88
CA VAL A 36 -6.16 0.04 2.94
C VAL A 36 -4.68 0.13 2.56
N LEU A 37 -4.20 1.31 2.18
CA LEU A 37 -2.78 1.55 1.87
C LEU A 37 -1.89 1.13 3.04
N LYS A 38 -2.21 1.56 4.27
CA LYS A 38 -1.47 1.16 5.48
C LYS A 38 -1.39 -0.36 5.60
N ARG A 39 -2.49 -1.10 5.42
CA ARG A 39 -2.49 -2.58 5.51
C ARG A 39 -1.51 -3.19 4.50
N PHE A 40 -1.52 -2.71 3.26
CA PHE A 40 -0.58 -3.17 2.24
C PHE A 40 0.88 -2.82 2.58
N LEU A 41 1.15 -1.65 3.14
CA LEU A 41 2.51 -1.27 3.50
C LEU A 41 3.07 -2.08 4.68
N GLU A 42 2.21 -2.46 5.64
CA GLU A 42 2.58 -3.26 6.82
C GLU A 42 2.79 -4.74 6.48
N TYR A 43 1.82 -5.34 5.77
CA TYR A 43 1.73 -6.79 5.64
C TYR A 43 1.93 -7.29 4.20
N GLY A 44 1.82 -6.39 3.22
CA GLY A 44 1.96 -6.72 1.81
C GLY A 44 3.41 -6.92 1.38
N ARG A 45 3.59 -7.79 0.40
CA ARG A 45 4.84 -7.82 -0.37
C ARG A 45 4.90 -6.60 -1.27
N VAL A 46 6.10 -6.11 -1.54
CA VAL A 46 6.32 -4.91 -2.36
C VAL A 46 5.65 -5.05 -3.73
N VAL A 47 5.84 -6.18 -4.41
CA VAL A 47 5.25 -6.45 -5.73
C VAL A 47 3.73 -6.45 -5.73
N ASP A 48 3.10 -6.95 -4.66
CA ASP A 48 1.65 -7.00 -4.55
C ASP A 48 1.12 -5.60 -4.27
N THR A 49 1.75 -4.85 -3.37
CA THR A 49 1.39 -3.46 -3.08
C THR A 49 1.51 -2.57 -4.32
N LEU A 50 2.59 -2.71 -5.09
CA LEU A 50 2.79 -1.95 -6.33
C LEU A 50 1.81 -2.32 -7.45
N SER A 51 1.04 -3.40 -7.31
CA SER A 51 -0.05 -3.71 -8.24
C SER A 51 -1.34 -2.91 -7.98
N PHE A 52 -1.46 -2.27 -6.80
CA PHE A 52 -2.61 -1.42 -6.44
C PHE A 52 -2.23 0.06 -6.30
N PHE A 53 -0.99 0.37 -5.92
CA PHE A 53 -0.53 1.72 -5.63
C PHE A 53 0.75 2.03 -6.39
N ASN A 54 0.86 3.22 -6.97
CA ASN A 54 2.13 3.67 -7.56
C ASN A 54 3.08 4.25 -6.48
N ILE A 55 4.36 4.34 -6.81
CA ILE A 55 5.39 4.71 -5.83
C ILE A 55 5.31 6.19 -5.44
N GLU A 56 4.86 7.04 -6.36
CA GLU A 56 4.64 8.48 -6.15
C GLU A 56 3.54 8.71 -5.10
N GLU A 57 2.44 7.97 -5.22
CA GLU A 57 1.34 8.01 -4.28
C GLU A 57 1.73 7.48 -2.90
N ILE A 58 2.48 6.38 -2.87
CA ILE A 58 3.03 5.86 -1.61
C ILE A 58 3.90 6.94 -0.97
N SER A 59 4.80 7.57 -1.73
CA SER A 59 5.69 8.64 -1.26
C SER A 59 4.91 9.81 -0.65
N GLU A 60 3.87 10.30 -1.35
CA GLU A 60 3.06 11.42 -0.90
C GLU A 60 2.30 11.11 0.41
N LYS A 61 1.78 9.88 0.52
CA LYS A 61 0.94 9.46 1.65
C LYS A 61 1.75 8.91 2.82
N LEU A 62 2.99 8.45 2.61
CA LEU A 62 3.83 7.81 3.63
C LEU A 62 3.94 8.63 4.93
N PRO A 63 4.17 9.96 4.90
CA PRO A 63 4.28 10.77 6.13
C PRO A 63 2.98 10.84 6.95
N LYS A 64 1.83 10.60 6.30
CA LYS A 64 0.50 10.62 6.94
C LYS A 64 0.14 9.27 7.57
N LEU A 65 0.92 8.22 7.31
CA LEU A 65 0.64 6.87 7.78
C LEU A 65 1.48 6.55 9.01
N ASN A 66 0.80 6.22 10.11
CA ASN A 66 1.44 5.69 11.31
C ASN A 66 1.82 4.22 11.13
N LEU A 67 2.90 3.97 10.40
CA LEU A 67 3.46 2.63 10.15
C LEU A 67 4.34 2.16 11.30
N SER A 68 4.52 0.85 11.41
CA SER A 68 5.56 0.24 12.23
C SER A 68 6.95 0.73 11.77
N ALA A 69 7.90 0.80 12.71
CA ALA A 69 9.24 1.30 12.43
C ALA A 69 9.95 0.49 11.31
N TYR A 70 9.68 -0.82 11.23
CA TYR A 70 10.20 -1.67 10.16
C TYR A 70 9.58 -1.34 8.80
N ALA A 71 8.24 -1.31 8.71
CA ALA A 71 7.55 -1.01 7.46
C ALA A 71 7.88 0.40 6.96
N GLY A 72 7.92 1.39 7.86
CA GLY A 72 8.31 2.76 7.54
C GLY A 72 9.71 2.87 6.94
N ARG A 73 10.72 2.22 7.54
CA ARG A 73 12.09 2.19 7.00
C ARG A 73 12.15 1.51 5.63
N LYS A 74 11.47 0.37 5.47
CA LYS A 74 11.42 -0.39 4.21
C LYS A 74 10.85 0.47 3.06
N TRP A 75 9.70 1.10 3.28
CA TRP A 75 9.03 1.88 2.24
C TRP A 75 9.71 3.21 1.96
N LYS A 76 10.27 3.86 2.98
CA LYS A 76 11.13 5.04 2.78
C LYS A 76 12.31 4.70 1.87
N ARG A 77 13.00 3.59 2.12
CA ARG A 77 14.12 3.14 1.28
C ARG A 77 13.69 2.83 -0.15
N LEU A 78 12.53 2.18 -0.34
CA LEU A 78 12.01 1.89 -1.67
C LEU A 78 11.71 3.18 -2.44
N VAL A 79 10.98 4.10 -1.83
CA VAL A 79 10.68 5.41 -2.44
C VAL A 79 11.96 6.13 -2.85
N GLU A 80 12.98 6.19 -2.00
CA GLU A 80 14.29 6.79 -2.33
C GLU A 80 14.93 6.14 -3.57
N VAL A 81 14.93 4.81 -3.67
CA VAL A 81 15.54 4.08 -4.78
C VAL A 81 14.80 4.32 -6.09
N TYR A 82 13.47 4.27 -6.07
CA TYR A 82 12.66 4.45 -7.28
C TYR A 82 12.64 5.92 -7.75
N SER A 83 12.61 6.89 -6.81
CA SER A 83 12.75 8.31 -7.16
C SER A 83 14.13 8.63 -7.74
N ALA A 84 15.19 8.01 -7.22
CA ALA A 84 16.54 8.16 -7.79
C ALA A 84 16.68 7.53 -9.19
N TYR A 85 15.84 6.54 -9.53
CA TYR A 85 15.82 5.91 -10.85
C TYR A 85 15.08 6.75 -11.90
N GLN A 86 14.02 7.46 -11.50
CA GLN A 86 13.25 8.37 -12.37
C GLN A 86 14.00 9.66 -12.75
N GLY A 87 15.07 10.00 -12.02
CA GLY A 87 15.90 11.19 -12.26
C GLY A 87 17.15 10.96 -13.12
N LYS A 88 17.21 9.87 -13.89
CA LYS A 88 18.32 9.52 -14.80
C LYS A 88 17.86 9.41 -16.25
#